data_AF-A0A7W1UPU8-F1
#
_entry.id   AF-A0A7W1UPU8-F1
#
_cell.length_a   1.000
_cell.length_b   1.000
_cell.length_c   1.000
_cell.angle_alpha   90.00
_cell.angle_beta   90.00
_cell.angle_gamma   90.00
#
_symmetry.space_group_name_H-M   'P 1'
#
loop_
_entity.id
_entity.type
_entity.pdbx_description
1 polymer ?
#
loop_
_entity_poly.entity_id
_entity_poly.type
_entity_poly.pdbx_seq_one_letter_code
_entity_poly.pdbx_strand_id
1 'polypeptide(L)'
;MQNDFVVKKSTLPDAGKGLFTKIDIKKGERFMEYHGEIVTEAELNRRAENDIFGYAFYISKKKCIDAYYTPHELARYANDAKGLNKVKGLNNNACYVVYKNSGWIKAEKNIKAGEEIFVSYGAEYWKDIRYNIKLDKERQAEKAAKKKSVKKTATKKKK
;
A
#
# COMPACT_ATOMS: atom_id res chain seq x y z
N MET A 1 23.07 4.85 3.80
CA MET A 1 21.78 4.61 3.11
C MET A 1 20.71 4.04 4.05
N GLN A 2 20.74 2.78 4.51
CA GLN A 2 19.66 2.31 5.43
C GLN A 2 19.58 3.09 6.75
N ASN A 3 20.72 3.55 7.28
CA ASN A 3 20.76 4.39 8.48
C ASN A 3 20.15 5.78 8.30
N ASP A 4 19.96 6.25 7.06
CA ASP A 4 19.42 7.58 6.74
C ASP A 4 17.89 7.60 6.74
N PHE A 5 17.25 6.45 6.92
CA PHE A 5 15.80 6.30 6.94
C PHE A 5 15.33 5.63 8.23
N VAL A 6 14.06 5.83 8.56
CA VAL A 6 13.42 5.21 9.72
C VAL A 6 11.96 4.90 9.43
N VAL A 7 11.50 3.78 9.94
CA VAL A 7 10.09 3.40 9.90
C VAL A 7 9.46 3.69 11.26
N LYS A 8 8.41 4.49 11.28
CA LYS A 8 7.63 4.81 12.48
C LYS A 8 6.14 4.91 12.11
N LYS A 9 5.27 5.22 13.07
CA LYS A 9 3.84 5.42 12.79
C LYS A 9 3.66 6.52 11.72
N SER A 10 2.84 6.26 10.72
CA SER A 10 2.53 7.23 9.66
C SER A 10 1.76 8.43 10.23
N THR A 11 1.95 9.59 9.61
CA THR A 11 1.15 10.79 9.87
C THR A 11 -0.22 10.74 9.19
N LEU A 12 -0.44 9.79 8.26
CA LEU A 12 -1.77 9.52 7.70
C LEU A 12 -2.58 8.65 8.67
N PRO A 13 -3.87 8.97 8.89
CA PRO A 13 -4.74 8.15 9.74
C PRO A 13 -4.98 6.79 9.09
N ASP A 14 -4.95 5.75 9.91
CA ASP A 14 -5.20 4.35 9.55
C ASP A 14 -4.25 3.76 8.47
N ALA A 15 -3.12 4.42 8.19
CA ALA A 15 -2.10 3.93 7.24
C ALA A 15 -1.03 3.03 7.89
N GLY A 16 -1.07 2.87 9.22
CA GLY A 16 -0.10 2.04 9.95
C GLY A 16 1.29 2.69 10.04
N LYS A 17 2.30 2.05 9.43
CA LYS A 17 3.70 2.51 9.44
C LYS A 17 4.01 3.35 8.20
N GLY A 18 4.88 4.34 8.36
CA GLY A 18 5.37 5.22 7.31
C GLY A 18 6.91 5.22 7.23
N LEU A 19 7.44 5.51 6.04
CA LEU A 19 8.86 5.71 5.79
C LEU A 19 9.24 7.19 5.98
N PHE A 20 10.28 7.47 6.75
CA PHE A 20 10.77 8.83 7.00
C PHE A 20 12.26 8.94 6.69
N THR A 21 12.69 10.12 6.25
CA THR A 21 14.11 10.43 6.03
C THR A 21 14.72 11.11 7.25
N LYS A 22 16.02 10.87 7.51
CA LYS A 22 16.84 11.57 8.51
C LYS A 22 17.75 12.63 7.89
N ILE A 23 17.76 12.72 6.56
CA ILE A 23 18.58 13.65 5.78
C ILE A 23 17.70 14.44 4.80
N ASP A 24 18.24 15.55 4.32
CA ASP A 24 17.64 16.29 3.22
C ASP A 24 17.84 15.52 1.90
N ILE A 25 16.78 15.41 1.09
CA ILE A 25 16.78 14.76 -0.22
C ILE A 25 16.41 15.81 -1.27
N LYS A 26 17.19 15.90 -2.34
CA LYS A 26 16.95 16.89 -3.40
C LYS A 26 15.91 16.40 -4.39
N LYS A 27 15.13 17.33 -4.97
CA LYS A 27 14.23 17.05 -6.09
C LYS A 27 14.98 16.31 -7.21
N GLY A 28 14.41 15.22 -7.71
CA GLY A 28 14.95 14.41 -8.80
C GLY A 28 15.92 13.30 -8.35
N GLU A 29 16.32 13.29 -7.08
CA GLU A 29 17.19 12.27 -6.51
C GLU A 29 16.45 10.93 -6.42
N ARG A 30 17.12 9.84 -6.86
CA ARG A 30 16.68 8.45 -6.63
C ARG A 30 17.39 7.97 -5.38
N PHE A 31 16.66 7.75 -4.29
CA PHE A 31 17.25 7.62 -2.95
C PHE A 31 16.93 6.29 -2.25
N MET A 32 16.00 5.51 -2.77
CA MET A 32 15.61 4.22 -2.19
C MET A 32 15.25 3.23 -3.29
N GLU A 33 15.97 2.12 -3.38
CA GLU A 33 15.58 1.00 -4.24
C GLU A 33 14.41 0.24 -3.60
N TYR A 34 13.49 -0.24 -4.42
CA TYR A 34 12.34 -1.03 -4.00
C TYR A 34 12.69 -2.51 -4.13
N HIS A 35 13.08 -3.15 -3.03
CA HIS A 35 13.42 -4.57 -3.00
C HIS A 35 12.25 -5.44 -2.51
N GLY A 36 12.35 -6.73 -2.84
CA GLY A 36 11.37 -7.76 -2.54
C GLY A 36 11.68 -9.02 -3.34
N GLU A 37 10.77 -9.97 -3.31
CA GLU A 37 10.86 -11.17 -4.14
C GLU A 37 10.65 -10.81 -5.61
N ILE A 38 11.49 -11.35 -6.50
CA ILE A 38 11.26 -11.21 -7.93
C ILE A 38 10.24 -12.27 -8.36
N VAL A 39 9.08 -11.81 -8.80
CA VAL A 39 7.94 -12.66 -9.20
C VAL A 39 7.41 -12.26 -10.57
N THR A 40 6.57 -13.10 -11.17
CA THR A 40 5.83 -12.73 -12.40
C THR A 40 4.52 -12.05 -12.04
N GLU A 41 3.90 -11.36 -13.01
CA GLU A 41 2.53 -10.83 -12.85
C GLU A 41 1.53 -11.95 -12.56
N ALA A 42 1.70 -13.13 -13.16
CA ALA A 42 0.84 -14.29 -12.89
C ALA A 42 0.93 -14.75 -11.43
N GLU A 43 2.14 -14.73 -10.85
CA GLU A 43 2.33 -15.05 -9.43
C GLU A 43 1.71 -14.00 -8.52
N LEU A 44 1.82 -12.70 -8.85
CA LEU A 44 1.12 -11.65 -8.12
C LEU A 44 -0.40 -11.86 -8.12
N ASN A 45 -0.97 -12.21 -9.28
CA ASN A 45 -2.41 -12.46 -9.40
C ASN A 45 -2.82 -13.67 -8.55
N ARG A 46 -2.06 -14.77 -8.60
CA ARG A 46 -2.27 -15.95 -7.74
C ARG A 46 -2.19 -15.61 -6.25
N ARG A 47 -1.24 -14.76 -5.85
CA ARG A 47 -1.11 -14.28 -4.46
C ARG A 47 -2.31 -13.41 -4.07
N ALA A 48 -2.77 -12.52 -4.95
CA ALA A 48 -3.93 -11.66 -4.70
C ALA A 48 -5.23 -12.46 -4.50
N GLU A 49 -5.41 -13.59 -5.19
CA GLU A 49 -6.53 -14.53 -4.94
C GLU A 49 -6.53 -15.11 -3.51
N ASN A 50 -5.38 -15.08 -2.84
CA ASN A 50 -5.18 -15.55 -1.46
C ASN A 50 -4.97 -14.38 -0.48
N ASP A 51 -5.47 -13.18 -0.80
CA ASP A 51 -5.34 -11.96 0.01
C ASP A 51 -3.89 -11.53 0.31
N ILE A 52 -2.93 -11.98 -0.50
CA ILE A 52 -1.51 -11.59 -0.44
C ILE A 52 -1.25 -10.56 -1.53
N PHE A 53 -1.41 -9.28 -1.21
CA PHE A 53 -1.25 -8.18 -2.17
C PHE A 53 -0.85 -6.86 -1.49
N GLY A 54 -0.70 -5.80 -2.28
CA GLY A 54 -0.50 -4.43 -1.79
C GLY A 54 0.95 -3.94 -1.75
N TYR A 55 1.92 -4.81 -2.04
CA TYR A 55 3.35 -4.51 -2.02
C TYR A 55 4.07 -4.79 -3.35
N ALA A 56 3.29 -4.84 -4.44
CA ALA A 56 3.81 -5.10 -5.78
C ALA A 56 4.36 -3.83 -6.43
N PHE A 57 5.58 -3.93 -6.97
CA PHE A 57 6.15 -2.98 -7.92
C PHE A 57 6.23 -3.67 -9.30
N TYR A 58 5.51 -3.14 -10.27
CA TYR A 58 5.46 -3.71 -11.63
C TYR A 58 6.58 -3.14 -12.51
N ILE A 59 7.41 -4.02 -13.09
CA ILE A 59 8.42 -3.65 -14.11
C ILE A 59 8.00 -4.20 -15.48
N SER A 60 7.61 -5.47 -15.54
CA SER A 60 7.06 -6.14 -16.71
C SER A 60 6.28 -7.40 -16.31
N LYS A 61 5.54 -8.01 -17.24
CA LYS A 61 4.82 -9.27 -17.01
C LYS A 61 5.68 -10.39 -16.42
N LYS A 62 6.96 -10.44 -16.81
CA LYS A 62 7.93 -11.46 -16.39
C LYS A 62 8.77 -11.04 -15.17
N LYS A 63 8.67 -9.79 -14.74
CA LYS A 63 9.46 -9.24 -13.64
C LYS A 63 8.67 -8.19 -12.89
N CYS A 64 8.18 -8.57 -11.73
CA CYS A 64 7.67 -7.69 -10.69
C CYS A 64 8.51 -7.88 -9.43
N ILE A 65 8.40 -6.94 -8.50
CA ILE A 65 8.99 -7.04 -7.18
C ILE A 65 7.84 -7.07 -6.19
N ASP A 66 7.77 -8.11 -5.35
CA ASP A 66 6.77 -8.21 -4.29
C ASP A 66 7.44 -8.10 -2.93
N ALA A 67 7.14 -7.02 -2.20
CA ALA A 67 7.66 -6.79 -0.86
C ALA A 67 6.75 -7.32 0.26
N TYR A 68 5.77 -8.18 -0.04
CA TYR A 68 4.85 -8.71 0.96
C TYR A 68 5.58 -9.47 2.08
N TYR A 69 6.43 -10.43 1.71
CA TYR A 69 7.18 -11.29 2.65
C TYR A 69 8.54 -10.72 3.08
N THR A 70 8.85 -9.47 2.74
CA THR A 70 10.12 -8.81 3.08
C THR A 70 9.89 -7.60 4.00
N PRO A 71 9.39 -7.80 5.24
CA PRO A 71 9.05 -6.69 6.15
C PRO A 71 10.25 -5.85 6.59
N HIS A 72 11.48 -6.33 6.38
CA HIS A 72 12.72 -5.59 6.61
C HIS A 72 13.03 -4.57 5.51
N GLU A 73 12.40 -4.66 4.34
CA GLU A 73 12.60 -3.71 3.26
C GLU A 73 11.88 -2.39 3.53
N LEU A 74 12.62 -1.28 3.55
CA LEU A 74 12.09 0.00 4.02
C LEU A 74 11.14 0.66 3.01
N ALA A 75 11.39 0.49 1.71
CA ALA A 75 10.62 1.12 0.64
C ALA A 75 9.13 0.76 0.67
N ARG A 76 8.79 -0.42 1.17
CA ARG A 76 7.40 -0.91 1.29
C ARG A 76 6.51 -0.09 2.23
N TYR A 77 7.12 0.75 3.08
CA TYR A 77 6.41 1.58 4.07
C TYR A 77 6.13 3.01 3.56
N ALA A 78 6.50 3.36 2.33
CA ALA A 78 6.11 4.65 1.75
C ALA A 78 4.60 4.63 1.42
N ASN A 79 3.84 5.52 2.06
CA ASN A 79 2.39 5.62 1.89
C ASN A 79 2.01 6.56 0.74
N ASP A 80 0.75 6.52 0.30
CA ASP A 80 0.21 7.50 -0.65
C ASP A 80 -0.74 8.47 0.06
N ALA A 81 -0.33 9.74 0.14
CA ALA A 81 -1.08 10.81 0.80
C ALA A 81 -2.36 11.21 0.05
N LYS A 82 -2.55 10.73 -1.19
CA LYS A 82 -3.75 10.97 -2.00
C LYS A 82 -4.74 9.79 -1.97
N GLY A 83 -4.51 8.82 -1.10
CA GLY A 83 -5.31 7.60 -0.96
C GLY A 83 -6.69 7.75 -0.35
N LEU A 84 -7.09 6.77 0.46
CA LEU A 84 -8.42 6.74 1.10
C LEU A 84 -8.63 7.93 2.04
N ASN A 85 -7.65 8.20 2.89
CA ASN A 85 -7.70 9.26 3.89
C ASN A 85 -6.78 10.41 3.49
N LYS A 86 -7.36 11.52 3.04
CA LYS A 86 -6.61 12.72 2.64
C LYS A 86 -6.48 13.68 3.81
N VAL A 87 -5.26 14.10 4.12
CA VAL A 87 -4.97 15.09 5.15
C VAL A 87 -4.64 16.43 4.49
N LYS A 88 -5.32 17.51 4.90
CA LYS A 88 -5.06 18.85 4.36
C LYS A 88 -3.60 19.23 4.58
N GLY A 89 -2.92 19.64 3.52
CA GLY A 89 -1.51 20.03 3.54
C GLY A 89 -0.52 18.90 3.22
N LEU A 90 -0.93 17.62 3.32
CA LEU A 90 -0.09 16.51 2.90
C LEU A 90 -0.31 16.16 1.43
N ASN A 91 0.79 15.97 0.71
CA ASN A 91 0.82 15.59 -0.70
C ASN A 91 2.02 14.68 -0.95
N ASN A 92 1.92 13.82 -1.97
CA ASN A 92 3.03 13.00 -2.43
C ASN A 92 4.24 13.88 -2.75
N ASN A 93 5.39 13.48 -2.21
CA ASN A 93 6.67 14.18 -2.35
C ASN A 93 7.69 13.36 -3.15
N ALA A 94 7.34 12.12 -3.48
CA ALA A 94 8.12 11.21 -4.27
C ALA A 94 7.23 10.39 -5.23
N CYS A 95 7.85 9.68 -6.16
CA CYS A 95 7.19 8.76 -7.07
C CYS A 95 8.02 7.49 -7.29
N TYR A 96 7.35 6.45 -7.76
CA TYR A 96 8.01 5.24 -8.22
C TYR A 96 8.54 5.41 -9.64
N VAL A 97 9.75 4.93 -9.89
CA VAL A 97 10.39 4.93 -11.22
C VAL A 97 11.11 3.62 -11.47
N VAL A 98 11.12 3.16 -12.72
CA VAL A 98 11.99 2.05 -13.15
C VAL A 98 13.33 2.63 -13.60
N TYR A 99 14.42 2.11 -13.06
CA TYR A 99 15.78 2.45 -13.49
C TYR A 99 16.64 1.20 -13.53
N LYS A 100 17.34 0.96 -14.65
CA LYS A 100 18.20 -0.22 -14.88
C LYS A 100 17.54 -1.55 -14.49
N ASN A 101 16.26 -1.73 -14.86
CA ASN A 101 15.48 -2.93 -14.57
C ASN A 101 15.18 -3.17 -13.07
N SER A 102 15.27 -2.14 -12.22
CA SER A 102 14.87 -2.16 -10.82
C SER A 102 13.83 -1.06 -10.54
N GLY A 103 13.01 -1.25 -9.50
CA GLY A 103 12.10 -0.22 -9.00
C GLY A 103 12.79 0.69 -8.00
N TRP A 104 12.53 2.00 -8.07
CA TRP A 104 13.12 3.02 -7.21
C TRP A 104 12.10 4.05 -6.76
N ILE A 105 12.34 4.66 -5.60
CA ILE A 105 11.67 5.88 -5.17
C ILE A 105 12.54 7.08 -5.57
N LYS A 106 11.91 8.04 -6.25
CA LYS A 106 12.52 9.30 -6.69
C LYS A 106 11.78 10.48 -6.10
N ALA A 107 12.51 11.47 -5.59
CA ALA A 107 11.93 12.69 -5.05
C ALA A 107 11.33 13.57 -6.17
N GLU A 108 10.12 14.08 -5.98
CA GLU A 108 9.45 15.02 -6.90
C GLU A 108 9.59 16.48 -6.47
N LYS A 109 10.01 16.69 -5.22
CA LYS A 109 10.39 17.98 -4.63
C LYS A 109 11.52 17.77 -3.62
N ASN A 110 12.06 18.86 -3.07
CA ASN A 110 12.98 18.73 -1.93
C ASN A 110 12.20 18.16 -0.74
N ILE A 111 12.81 17.21 -0.03
CA ILE A 111 12.25 16.57 1.16
C ILE A 111 13.22 16.83 2.29
N LYS A 112 12.71 17.34 3.42
CA LYS A 112 13.56 17.70 4.57
C LYS A 112 13.76 16.53 5.51
N ALA A 113 14.88 16.52 6.20
CA ALA A 113 15.12 15.61 7.32
C ALA A 113 13.92 15.64 8.29
N GLY A 114 13.41 14.46 8.65
CA GLY A 114 12.25 14.28 9.53
C GLY A 114 10.90 14.15 8.81
N GLU A 115 10.81 14.48 7.52
CA GLU A 115 9.57 14.34 6.74
C GLU A 115 9.25 12.88 6.41
N GLU A 116 7.95 12.59 6.27
CA GLU A 116 7.46 11.31 5.76
C GLU A 116 7.56 11.28 4.22
N ILE A 117 7.95 10.14 3.68
CA ILE A 117 7.99 9.88 2.25
C ILE A 117 6.63 9.39 1.79
N PHE A 118 6.03 10.15 0.88
CA PHE A 118 4.76 9.85 0.27
C PHE A 118 4.90 9.66 -1.24
N VAL A 119 4.45 8.52 -1.74
CA VAL A 119 4.55 8.11 -3.14
C VAL A 119 3.17 7.92 -3.76
N SER A 120 3.05 8.16 -5.06
CA SER A 120 1.80 7.87 -5.78
C SER A 120 1.69 6.38 -6.09
N TYR A 121 0.64 5.72 -5.59
CA TYR A 121 0.31 4.34 -5.96
C TYR A 121 -0.41 4.25 -7.31
N GLY A 122 -1.00 5.36 -7.76
CA GLY A 122 -1.73 5.44 -9.02
C GLY A 122 -3.25 5.23 -8.87
N ALA A 123 -4.00 5.69 -9.87
CA ALA A 123 -5.46 5.70 -9.81
C ALA A 123 -6.06 4.28 -9.83
N GLU A 124 -5.51 3.38 -10.65
CA GLU A 124 -6.04 2.00 -10.76
C GLU A 124 -5.88 1.24 -9.43
N TYR A 125 -4.74 1.35 -8.74
CA TYR A 125 -4.58 0.77 -7.41
C TYR A 125 -5.70 1.20 -6.45
N TRP A 126 -5.98 2.51 -6.37
CA TRP A 126 -7.02 3.00 -5.48
C TRP A 126 -8.43 2.64 -5.90
N LYS A 127 -8.67 2.47 -7.21
CA LYS A 127 -9.92 1.96 -7.74
C LYS A 127 -10.16 0.52 -7.29
N ASP A 128 -9.15 -0.34 -7.38
CA ASP A 128 -9.22 -1.74 -6.95
C ASP A 128 -9.44 -1.84 -5.43
N ILE A 129 -8.70 -1.06 -4.64
CA ILE A 129 -8.90 -1.01 -3.18
C ILE A 129 -10.33 -0.56 -2.83
N ARG A 130 -10.86 0.48 -3.48
CA ARG A 130 -12.24 0.93 -3.23
C ARG A 130 -13.27 -0.12 -3.64
N TYR A 131 -13.02 -0.84 -4.73
CA TYR A 131 -13.87 -1.94 -5.17
C TYR A 131 -13.88 -3.07 -4.14
N ASN A 132 -12.72 -3.50 -3.64
CA ASN A 132 -12.61 -4.53 -2.61
C ASN A 132 -13.31 -4.14 -1.31
N ILE A 133 -13.13 -2.89 -0.84
CA ILE A 133 -13.84 -2.35 0.33
C ILE A 133 -15.36 -2.42 0.14
N LYS A 134 -15.86 -2.15 -1.07
CA LYS A 134 -17.29 -2.24 -1.38
C LYS A 134 -17.78 -3.69 -1.29
N LEU A 135 -17.08 -4.63 -1.94
CA LEU A 135 -17.42 -6.05 -1.89
C LEU A 135 -17.43 -6.60 -0.46
N ASP A 136 -16.47 -6.19 0.37
CA ASP A 136 -16.41 -6.64 1.76
C ASP A 136 -17.57 -6.12 2.60
N LYS A 137 -18.00 -4.87 2.38
CA LYS A 137 -19.20 -4.32 3.02
C LYS A 137 -20.46 -5.10 2.62
N GLU A 138 -20.60 -5.44 1.34
CA GLU A 138 -21.74 -6.22 0.83
C GLU A 138 -21.76 -7.63 1.46
N ARG A 139 -20.61 -8.34 1.47
CA ARG A 139 -20.47 -9.64 2.13
C ARG A 139 -20.80 -9.59 3.62
N GLN A 140 -20.36 -8.54 4.33
CA GLN A 140 -20.68 -8.32 5.74
C GLN A 140 -22.18 -8.11 5.96
N ALA A 141 -22.83 -7.30 5.11
CA ALA A 141 -24.27 -7.06 5.18
C ALA A 141 -25.09 -8.34 4.93
N GLU A 142 -24.72 -9.15 3.94
CA GLU A 142 -25.35 -10.44 3.68
C GLU A 142 -25.22 -11.41 4.85
N LYS A 143 -24.01 -11.53 5.42
CA LYS A 143 -23.77 -12.36 6.62
C LYS A 143 -24.62 -11.88 7.79
N ALA A 144 -24.75 -10.57 7.99
CA ALA A 144 -25.60 -10.00 9.04
C ALA A 144 -27.09 -10.29 8.80
N ALA A 145 -27.57 -10.19 7.55
CA ALA A 145 -28.95 -10.50 7.17
C ALA A 145 -29.29 -11.98 7.39
N LYS A 146 -28.40 -12.89 6.97
CA LYS A 146 -28.53 -14.35 7.20
C LYS A 146 -28.56 -14.68 8.70
N LYS A 147 -27.72 -14.04 9.52
CA LYS A 147 -27.78 -14.21 10.99
C LYS A 147 -29.11 -13.74 11.60
N LYS A 148 -29.67 -12.63 11.11
CA LYS A 148 -30.96 -12.11 11.57
C LYS A 148 -32.13 -13.03 11.18
N SER A 149 -32.14 -13.57 9.96
CA SER A 149 -33.19 -14.49 9.51
C SER A 149 -33.20 -15.79 10.29
N VAL A 150 -32.02 -16.40 10.52
CA VAL A 150 -31.88 -17.62 11.33
C VAL A 150 -32.36 -17.41 12.77
N LYS A 151 -32.00 -16.29 13.40
CA LYS A 151 -32.51 -15.93 14.75
C LYS A 151 -34.03 -15.82 14.78
N LYS A 152 -34.64 -15.16 13.79
CA LYS A 152 -36.11 -14.97 13.71
C LYS A 152 -36.87 -16.29 13.53
N THR A 153 -36.33 -17.23 12.77
CA THR A 153 -36.91 -18.56 12.58
C THR A 153 -36.79 -19.43 13.84
N ALA A 154 -35.69 -19.30 14.59
CA ALA A 154 -35.49 -20.03 15.85
C ALA A 154 -36.42 -19.56 16.98
N THR A 155 -36.73 -18.26 17.08
CA THR A 155 -37.71 -17.75 18.06
C THR A 155 -39.14 -18.13 17.71
N LYS A 156 -39.48 -18.28 16.42
CA LYS A 156 -40.80 -18.73 15.97
C LYS A 156 -41.08 -20.21 16.26
N LYS A 157 -40.05 -21.06 16.38
CA LYS A 157 -40.18 -22.50 16.71
C LYS A 157 -40.24 -22.79 18.23
N LYS A 158 -39.99 -21.80 19.09
CA LYS A 158 -40.04 -21.91 20.55
C LYS A 158 -41.30 -21.32 21.18
N LYS A 159 -42.22 -20.82 20.36
CA LYS A 159 -43.61 -20.50 20.72
C LYS A 159 -44.50 -21.55 20.11
#